data_AF-A0AA87U7H8-F1
#
_entry.id   AF-A0AA87U7H8-F1
#
_cell.length_a   1.000
_cell.length_b   1.000
_cell.length_c   1.000
_cell.angle_alpha   90.00
_cell.angle_beta   90.00
_cell.angle_gamma   90.00
#
_symmetry.space_group_name_H-M   'P 1'
#
loop_
_entity.id
_entity.type
_entity.pdbx_description
1 polymer ?
#
loop_
_entity_poly.entity_id
_entity_poly.type
_entity_poly.pdbx_seq_one_letter_code
_entity_poly.pdbx_strand_id
1 'polypeptide(L)'
;MIGVVEEDLLGQSWRRDKVEAFIKLKGDDPSAPSVRISRRVASIIDETIEAHSGVETGGVLIGRFNESTNSFHVVDLIRAPSDSKFTATLFSLGTAGLAERIAEYVDRSHGTLYPIGTWHNHLSDSAASRTDLATGVQLAFGQRFPAVILIRTPSVFHGLVVEAADAEDTNEPAVMIARISEEEA
;
A
#
# COMPACT_ATOMS: atom_id res chain seq x y z
N MET A 1 -16.91 -11.26 -13.88
CA MET A 1 -17.48 -11.30 -15.24
C MET A 1 -17.97 -9.91 -15.55
N ILE A 2 -17.63 -9.37 -16.72
CA ILE A 2 -18.03 -8.03 -17.17
C ILE A 2 -18.81 -8.23 -18.47
N GLY A 3 -20.01 -7.67 -18.55
CA GLY A 3 -20.81 -7.62 -19.77
C GLY A 3 -20.64 -6.26 -20.43
N VAL A 4 -20.43 -6.24 -21.74
CA VAL A 4 -20.44 -5.02 -22.55
C VAL A 4 -21.56 -5.16 -23.57
N VAL A 5 -22.45 -4.17 -23.59
CA VAL A 5 -23.52 -4.04 -24.58
C VAL A 5 -22.97 -3.21 -25.73
N GLU A 6 -23.18 -3.67 -26.97
CA GLU A 6 -22.77 -2.93 -28.16
C GLU A 6 -23.60 -1.66 -28.33
N GLU A 7 -23.08 -0.68 -29.08
CA GLU A 7 -23.74 0.64 -29.23
C GLU A 7 -25.15 0.55 -29.84
N ASP A 8 -25.42 -0.49 -30.64
CA ASP A 8 -26.73 -0.75 -31.23
C ASP A 8 -27.75 -1.34 -30.24
N LEU A 9 -27.32 -1.66 -29.01
CA LEU A 9 -28.10 -2.29 -27.95
C LEU A 9 -28.62 -3.70 -28.29
N LEU A 10 -28.16 -4.30 -29.38
CA LEU A 10 -28.58 -5.61 -29.85
C LEU A 10 -27.50 -6.68 -29.59
N GLY A 11 -26.22 -6.27 -29.60
CA GLY A 11 -25.09 -7.13 -29.26
C GLY A 11 -24.74 -7.13 -27.77
N GLN A 12 -24.33 -8.28 -27.26
CA GLN A 12 -23.69 -8.39 -25.94
C GLN A 12 -22.44 -9.27 -26.01
N SER A 13 -21.35 -8.82 -25.40
CA SER A 13 -20.14 -9.61 -25.20
C SER A 13 -19.83 -9.74 -23.72
N TRP A 14 -19.26 -10.90 -23.35
CA TRP A 14 -18.93 -11.22 -21.96
C TRP A 14 -17.46 -11.53 -21.83
N ARG A 15 -16.79 -10.82 -20.90
CA ARG A 15 -15.42 -11.12 -20.51
C ARG A 15 -15.38 -11.72 -19.11
N ARG A 16 -14.65 -12.82 -18.97
CA ARG A 16 -14.34 -13.44 -17.67
C ARG A 16 -12.88 -13.24 -17.38
N ASP A 17 -12.60 -12.38 -16.41
CA ASP A 17 -11.27 -12.20 -15.86
C ASP A 17 -11.18 -12.98 -14.54
N LYS A 18 -10.17 -13.85 -14.42
CA LYS A 18 -9.87 -14.52 -13.16
C LYS A 18 -9.22 -13.50 -12.22
N VAL A 19 -9.80 -13.32 -11.04
CA VAL A 19 -9.19 -12.53 -9.95
C VAL A 19 -8.56 -13.51 -8.98
N GLU A 20 -7.24 -13.49 -8.87
CA GLU A 20 -6.53 -14.34 -7.93
C GLU A 20 -6.81 -13.94 -6.48
N ALA A 21 -6.68 -14.91 -5.56
CA ALA A 21 -6.84 -14.65 -4.14
C ALA A 21 -5.79 -13.66 -3.63
N PHE A 22 -6.25 -12.67 -2.85
CA PHE A 22 -5.39 -11.66 -2.24
C PHE A 22 -4.49 -12.30 -1.18
N ILE A 23 -3.25 -11.81 -1.08
CA ILE A 23 -2.39 -12.06 0.08
C ILE A 23 -2.97 -11.26 1.23
N LYS A 24 -3.13 -11.87 2.40
CA LYS A 24 -3.73 -11.24 3.58
C LYS A 24 -2.66 -11.07 4.65
N LEU A 25 -2.62 -9.88 5.23
CA LEU A 25 -1.83 -9.59 6.40
C LEU A 25 -2.77 -9.22 7.54
N LYS A 26 -2.52 -9.79 8.70
CA LYS A 26 -3.27 -9.53 9.93
C LYS A 26 -2.44 -8.68 10.88
N GLY A 27 -3.09 -7.80 11.61
CA GLY A 27 -2.46 -7.07 12.71
C GLY A 27 -2.13 -7.95 13.91
N ASP A 28 -1.16 -7.51 14.69
CA ASP A 28 -0.75 -8.10 15.97
C ASP A 28 -1.81 -7.93 17.08
N ASP A 29 -2.76 -7.01 16.90
CA ASP A 29 -3.94 -6.82 17.75
C ASP A 29 -5.25 -6.97 16.94
N PRO A 30 -6.36 -7.48 17.53
CA PRO A 30 -7.64 -7.60 16.82
C PRO A 30 -8.27 -6.28 16.35
N SER A 31 -7.93 -5.15 16.97
CA SER A 31 -8.39 -3.82 16.56
C SER A 31 -7.57 -3.24 15.40
N ALA A 32 -6.39 -3.80 15.12
CA ALA A 32 -5.52 -3.33 14.05
C ALA A 32 -6.13 -3.62 12.67
N PRO A 33 -6.06 -2.66 11.72
CA PRO A 33 -6.54 -2.89 10.37
C PRO A 33 -5.83 -4.06 9.68
N SER A 34 -6.60 -4.90 8.99
CA SER A 34 -6.03 -5.93 8.11
C SER A 34 -5.63 -5.35 6.75
N VAL A 35 -4.68 -5.98 6.07
CA VAL A 35 -4.24 -5.56 4.72
C VAL A 35 -4.46 -6.70 3.75
N ARG A 36 -5.05 -6.41 2.59
CA ARG A 36 -5.24 -7.34 1.49
C ARG A 36 -4.52 -6.83 0.26
N ILE A 37 -3.57 -7.60 -0.24
CA ILE A 37 -2.74 -7.25 -1.38
C ILE A 37 -3.16 -8.09 -2.59
N SER A 38 -3.53 -7.43 -3.68
CA SER A 38 -3.80 -8.15 -4.93
C SER A 38 -2.53 -8.85 -5.43
N ARG A 39 -2.67 -10.04 -6.03
CA ARG A 39 -1.51 -10.78 -6.57
C ARG A 39 -0.72 -9.97 -7.59
N ARG A 40 -1.41 -9.16 -8.40
CA ARG A 40 -0.78 -8.25 -9.36
C ARG A 40 0.19 -7.28 -8.68
N VAL A 41 -0.22 -6.66 -7.57
CA VAL A 41 0.65 -5.74 -6.81
C VAL A 41 1.87 -6.47 -6.26
N ALA A 42 1.68 -7.66 -5.68
CA ALA A 42 2.79 -8.46 -5.17
C ALA A 42 3.80 -8.80 -6.28
N SER A 43 3.32 -9.23 -7.46
CA SER A 43 4.19 -9.49 -8.62
C SER A 43 4.95 -8.25 -9.09
N ILE A 44 4.29 -7.08 -9.18
CA ILE A 44 4.97 -5.83 -9.56
C ILE A 44 6.04 -5.45 -8.53
N ILE A 45 5.78 -5.66 -7.24
CA ILE A 45 6.76 -5.44 -6.17
C ILE A 45 7.97 -6.34 -6.36
N ASP A 46 7.75 -7.66 -6.51
CA ASP A 46 8.83 -8.63 -6.68
C ASP A 46 9.66 -8.31 -7.94
N GLU A 47 9.02 -8.05 -9.09
CA GLU A 47 9.70 -7.61 -10.33
C GLU A 47 10.51 -6.32 -10.14
N THR A 48 9.99 -5.38 -9.35
CA THR A 48 10.68 -4.11 -9.08
C THR A 48 11.91 -4.30 -8.20
N ILE A 49 11.83 -5.21 -7.22
CA ILE A 49 12.97 -5.58 -6.36
C ILE A 49 14.05 -6.28 -7.19
N GLU A 50 13.67 -7.22 -8.06
CA GLU A 50 14.61 -7.89 -8.97
C GLU A 50 15.35 -6.90 -9.88
N ALA A 51 14.64 -5.89 -10.39
CA ALA A 51 15.24 -4.82 -11.19
C ALA A 51 16.17 -3.87 -10.41
N HIS A 52 16.12 -3.86 -9.08
CA HIS A 52 16.93 -3.03 -8.19
C HIS A 52 17.75 -3.88 -7.21
N SER A 53 18.43 -4.91 -7.72
CA SER A 53 19.18 -5.86 -6.91
C SER A 53 20.23 -5.20 -6.00
N GLY A 54 20.26 -5.58 -4.73
CA GLY A 54 21.27 -5.12 -3.76
C GLY A 54 21.00 -3.74 -3.14
N VAL A 55 19.86 -3.13 -3.44
CA VAL A 55 19.39 -1.90 -2.78
C VAL A 55 17.92 -2.02 -2.35
N GLU A 56 17.52 -1.18 -1.41
CA GLU A 56 16.12 -0.96 -1.10
C GLU A 56 15.48 -0.07 -2.17
N THR A 57 14.29 -0.47 -2.61
CA THR A 57 13.40 0.23 -3.54
C THR A 57 11.99 0.27 -2.97
N GLY A 58 11.08 0.97 -3.64
CA GLY A 58 9.72 1.13 -3.14
C GLY A 58 8.82 1.96 -4.04
N GLY A 59 7.73 2.44 -3.45
CA GLY A 59 6.74 3.25 -4.15
C GLY A 59 5.52 3.57 -3.30
N VAL A 60 4.50 4.14 -3.94
CA VAL A 60 3.22 4.49 -3.29
C VAL A 60 2.21 3.39 -3.56
N LEU A 61 1.51 2.96 -2.51
CA LEU A 61 0.44 1.98 -2.59
C LEU A 61 -0.87 2.66 -2.98
N ILE A 62 -1.55 2.11 -3.99
CA ILE A 62 -2.86 2.59 -4.43
C ILE A 62 -3.94 1.56 -4.09
N GLY A 63 -5.01 2.06 -3.50
CA GLY A 63 -6.08 1.20 -3.04
C GLY A 63 -7.18 1.98 -2.38
N ARG A 64 -7.78 1.36 -1.37
CA ARG A 64 -8.73 2.01 -0.49
C ARG A 64 -8.65 1.44 0.91
N PHE A 65 -8.99 2.27 1.88
CA PHE A 65 -9.36 1.83 3.21
C PHE A 65 -10.88 1.60 3.27
N ASN A 66 -11.30 0.52 3.89
CA ASN A 66 -12.70 0.20 4.15
C ASN A 66 -12.92 0.21 5.65
N GLU A 67 -13.47 1.32 6.16
CA GLU A 67 -13.77 1.55 7.56
C GLU A 67 -14.69 0.47 8.15
N SER A 68 -15.75 0.06 7.42
CA SER A 68 -16.72 -0.93 7.92
C SER A 68 -16.12 -2.31 8.18
N THR A 69 -15.03 -2.64 7.48
CA THR A 69 -14.32 -3.93 7.64
C THR A 69 -12.96 -3.77 8.29
N ASN A 70 -12.61 -2.55 8.70
CA ASN A 70 -11.31 -2.15 9.18
C ASN A 70 -10.16 -2.75 8.36
N SER A 71 -10.14 -2.48 7.05
CA SER A 71 -9.17 -3.13 6.17
C SER A 71 -8.71 -2.30 4.97
N PHE A 72 -7.43 -2.44 4.64
CA PHE A 72 -6.83 -1.91 3.41
C PHE A 72 -6.96 -2.92 2.27
N HIS A 73 -7.38 -2.45 1.11
CA HIS A 73 -7.34 -3.23 -0.14
C HIS A 73 -6.36 -2.56 -1.09
N VAL A 74 -5.18 -3.16 -1.23
CA VAL A 74 -4.09 -2.72 -2.11
C VAL A 74 -4.28 -3.36 -3.48
N VAL A 75 -4.59 -2.54 -4.49
CA VAL A 75 -4.98 -3.03 -5.83
C VAL A 75 -4.07 -2.55 -6.96
N ASP A 76 -3.30 -1.47 -6.73
CA ASP A 76 -2.25 -1.03 -7.64
C ASP A 76 -1.14 -0.28 -6.89
N LEU A 77 -0.14 0.24 -7.60
CA LEU A 77 0.91 1.08 -7.05
C LEU A 77 1.39 2.15 -8.04
N ILE A 78 2.00 3.21 -7.52
CA ILE A 78 2.80 4.16 -8.30
C ILE A 78 4.27 3.86 -8.01
N ARG A 79 5.03 3.59 -9.08
CA ARG A 79 6.49 3.34 -8.99
C ARG A 79 7.23 4.58 -8.47
N ALA A 80 8.35 4.35 -7.80
CA ALA A 80 9.26 5.39 -7.34
C ALA A 80 9.51 6.46 -8.43
N PRO A 81 9.35 7.76 -8.12
CA PRO A 81 9.75 8.87 -8.99
C PRO A 81 11.24 8.83 -9.34
N SER A 82 11.62 9.50 -10.43
CA SER A 82 13.01 9.46 -10.95
C SER A 82 14.06 10.10 -10.03
N ASP A 83 13.62 10.96 -9.10
CA ASP A 83 14.45 11.60 -8.08
C ASP A 83 14.53 10.78 -6.78
N SER A 84 13.94 9.59 -6.74
CA SER A 84 14.04 8.67 -5.61
C SER A 84 15.47 8.19 -5.42
N LYS A 85 15.86 7.92 -4.16
CA LYS A 85 17.20 7.44 -3.81
C LYS A 85 17.11 6.00 -3.30
N PHE A 86 18.04 5.19 -3.80
CA PHE A 86 18.10 3.75 -3.53
C PHE A 86 19.45 3.45 -2.89
N THR A 87 19.44 2.85 -1.70
CA THR A 87 20.64 2.42 -1.00
C THR A 87 20.39 1.06 -0.33
N ALA A 88 21.43 0.37 0.10
CA ALA A 88 21.29 -0.95 0.72
C ALA A 88 20.54 -0.97 2.07
N THR A 89 20.31 0.20 2.68
CA THR A 89 19.73 0.34 4.03
C THR A 89 18.66 1.43 4.13
N LEU A 90 18.33 2.09 3.02
CA LEU A 90 17.35 3.16 2.98
C LEU A 90 16.85 3.37 1.56
N PHE A 91 15.55 3.25 1.38
CA PHE A 91 14.82 3.83 0.27
C PHE A 91 14.28 5.22 0.64
N SER A 92 14.49 6.22 -0.23
CA SER A 92 13.88 7.55 -0.09
C SER A 92 13.00 7.84 -1.29
N LEU A 93 11.70 7.96 -1.04
CA LEU A 93 10.71 8.27 -2.06
C LEU A 93 10.91 9.70 -2.58
N GLY A 94 11.18 9.83 -3.89
CA GLY A 94 11.22 11.11 -4.58
C GLY A 94 9.83 11.73 -4.75
N THR A 95 9.77 12.96 -5.21
CA THR A 95 8.50 13.70 -5.37
C THR A 95 8.28 14.21 -6.79
N ALA A 96 9.25 14.03 -7.71
CA ALA A 96 9.15 14.55 -9.07
C ALA A 96 7.94 13.96 -9.83
N GLY A 97 6.95 14.82 -10.11
CA GLY A 97 5.72 14.46 -10.82
C GLY A 97 4.78 13.54 -10.02
N LEU A 98 5.05 13.34 -8.72
CA LEU A 98 4.30 12.37 -7.92
C LEU A 98 2.87 12.85 -7.63
N ALA A 99 2.71 14.14 -7.30
CA ALA A 99 1.41 14.72 -7.00
C ALA A 99 0.46 14.65 -8.19
N GLU A 100 0.97 14.93 -9.40
CA GLU A 100 0.23 14.87 -10.65
C GLU A 100 -0.21 13.43 -10.96
N ARG A 101 0.71 12.45 -10.83
CA ARG A 101 0.38 11.03 -11.04
C ARG A 101 -0.68 10.54 -10.05
N ILE A 102 -0.60 10.96 -8.79
CA ILE A 102 -1.62 10.65 -7.78
C ILE A 102 -2.96 11.26 -8.19
N ALA A 103 -2.99 12.55 -8.55
CA ALA A 103 -4.21 13.24 -8.95
C ALA A 103 -4.85 12.59 -10.18
N GLU A 104 -4.06 12.27 -11.21
CA GLU A 104 -4.53 11.56 -12.42
C GLU A 104 -5.11 10.19 -12.08
N TYR A 105 -4.47 9.44 -11.18
CA TYR A 105 -4.97 8.12 -10.76
C TYR A 105 -6.31 8.23 -10.03
N VAL A 106 -6.40 9.16 -9.07
CA VAL A 106 -7.61 9.41 -8.28
C VAL A 106 -8.75 9.84 -9.21
N ASP A 107 -8.49 10.76 -10.15
CA ASP A 107 -9.49 11.23 -11.12
C ASP A 107 -10.01 10.10 -12.02
N ARG A 108 -9.10 9.30 -12.60
CA ARG A 108 -9.47 8.14 -13.44
C ARG A 108 -10.27 7.07 -12.70
N SER A 109 -10.14 7.01 -11.38
CA SER A 109 -10.91 6.10 -10.53
C SER A 109 -12.15 6.76 -9.90
N HIS A 110 -12.48 8.00 -10.27
CA HIS A 110 -13.55 8.80 -9.68
C HIS A 110 -13.48 8.85 -8.15
N GLY A 111 -12.27 8.96 -7.59
CA GLY A 111 -12.04 9.01 -6.15
C GLY A 111 -12.22 7.69 -5.41
N THR A 112 -12.49 6.58 -6.10
CA THR A 112 -12.68 5.27 -5.46
C THR A 112 -11.37 4.61 -5.05
N LEU A 113 -10.27 4.95 -5.73
CA LEU A 113 -8.92 4.51 -5.40
C LEU A 113 -8.03 5.72 -5.15
N TYR A 114 -7.21 5.64 -4.10
CA TYR A 114 -6.36 6.73 -3.62
C TYR A 114 -5.06 6.18 -3.01
N PRO A 115 -4.03 7.03 -2.81
CA PRO A 115 -2.84 6.63 -2.07
C PRO A 115 -3.22 6.26 -0.63
N ILE A 116 -2.80 5.07 -0.20
CA ILE A 116 -3.11 4.54 1.15
C ILE A 116 -1.86 4.37 2.02
N GLY A 117 -0.69 4.60 1.45
CA GLY A 117 0.57 4.36 2.12
C GLY A 117 1.72 4.14 1.14
N THR A 118 2.82 3.60 1.65
CA THR A 118 4.02 3.31 0.85
C THR A 118 4.43 1.86 1.04
N TRP A 119 5.27 1.39 0.11
CA TRP A 119 5.97 0.12 0.28
C TRP A 119 7.45 0.30 0.01
N HIS A 120 8.24 -0.59 0.60
CA HIS A 120 9.64 -0.79 0.26
C HIS A 120 10.07 -2.23 0.56
N ASN A 121 11.30 -2.59 0.18
CA ASN A 121 11.89 -3.87 0.54
C ASN A 121 13.03 -3.74 1.54
N HIS A 122 13.28 -4.81 2.29
CA HIS A 122 14.54 -5.02 3.01
C HIS A 122 15.35 -6.12 2.31
N LEU A 123 16.68 -6.01 2.32
CA LEU A 123 17.58 -7.01 1.70
C LEU A 123 17.73 -8.30 2.53
N SER A 124 17.30 -8.27 3.79
CA SER A 124 17.28 -9.41 4.71
C SER A 124 15.96 -9.44 5.45
N ASP A 125 15.59 -10.60 6.00
CA ASP A 125 14.43 -10.69 6.89
C ASP A 125 14.69 -9.91 8.18
N SER A 126 14.09 -8.73 8.29
CA SER A 126 14.24 -7.82 9.43
C SER A 126 12.93 -7.09 9.69
N ALA A 127 12.67 -6.79 10.97
CA ALA A 127 11.51 -6.01 11.35
C ALA A 127 11.59 -4.56 10.83
N ALA A 128 10.46 -3.86 10.85
CA ALA A 128 10.40 -2.43 10.52
C ALA A 128 11.42 -1.63 11.35
N SER A 129 12.18 -0.79 10.67
CA SER A 129 13.19 0.09 11.22
C SER A 129 12.57 1.28 11.95
N ARG A 130 13.41 2.04 12.68
CA ARG A 130 12.98 3.31 13.28
C ARG A 130 12.59 4.35 12.21
N THR A 131 13.22 4.30 11.04
CA THR A 131 12.90 5.19 9.92
C THR A 131 11.55 4.84 9.31
N ASP A 132 11.21 3.54 9.23
CA ASP A 132 9.91 3.08 8.73
C ASP A 132 8.79 3.57 9.64
N LEU A 133 9.02 3.48 10.96
CA LEU A 133 8.07 3.99 11.95
C LEU A 133 7.88 5.51 11.81
N ALA A 134 8.98 6.27 11.73
CA ALA A 134 8.90 7.73 11.58
C ALA A 134 8.15 8.13 10.29
N THR A 135 8.37 7.39 9.20
CA THR A 135 7.67 7.60 7.92
C THR A 135 6.18 7.31 8.06
N GLY A 136 5.82 6.19 8.70
CA GLY A 136 4.42 5.85 8.97
C GLY A 136 3.69 6.92 9.78
N VAL A 137 4.34 7.47 10.81
CA VAL A 137 3.80 8.59 11.62
C VAL A 137 3.54 9.83 10.75
N GLN A 138 4.50 10.22 9.91
CA GLN A 138 4.34 11.36 9.01
C GLN A 138 3.16 11.17 8.04
N LEU A 139 3.03 9.97 7.47
CA LEU A 139 1.92 9.63 6.57
C LEU A 139 0.57 9.63 7.28
N ALA A 140 0.51 9.15 8.52
CA ALA A 140 -0.72 9.09 9.31
C ALA A 140 -1.27 10.49 9.60
N PHE A 141 -0.41 11.45 9.97
CA PHE A 141 -0.82 12.85 10.15
C PHE A 141 -1.20 13.55 8.85
N GLY A 142 -0.75 13.04 7.70
CA GLY A 142 -1.10 13.59 6.38
C GLY A 142 -2.41 13.05 5.80
N GLN A 143 -3.05 12.07 6.44
CA GLN A 143 -4.23 11.37 5.94
C GLN A 143 -5.35 11.37 6.98
N ARG A 144 -6.60 11.10 6.54
CA ARG A 144 -7.79 11.05 7.42
C ARG A 144 -8.15 9.63 7.89
N PHE A 145 -7.35 8.66 7.49
CA PHE A 145 -7.48 7.24 7.78
C PHE A 145 -6.07 6.70 8.07
N PRO A 146 -5.93 5.49 8.64
CA PRO A 146 -4.62 4.98 8.98
C PRO A 146 -3.71 4.88 7.75
N ALA A 147 -2.40 5.05 7.93
CA ALA A 147 -1.42 4.85 6.87
C ALA A 147 -0.85 3.43 6.95
N VAL A 148 -0.62 2.79 5.78
CA VAL A 148 0.10 1.52 5.71
C VAL A 148 1.53 1.70 5.22
N ILE A 149 2.48 1.08 5.91
CA ILE A 149 3.85 0.85 5.42
C ILE A 149 3.99 -0.64 5.16
N LEU A 150 4.08 -1.04 3.90
CA LEU A 150 4.28 -2.43 3.51
C LEU A 150 5.77 -2.71 3.26
N ILE A 151 6.30 -3.75 3.89
CA ILE A 151 7.69 -4.16 3.78
C ILE A 151 7.73 -5.55 3.17
N ARG A 152 8.46 -5.68 2.06
CA ARG A 152 8.76 -6.97 1.44
C ARG A 152 10.19 -7.38 1.82
N THR A 153 10.34 -8.43 2.61
CA THR A 153 11.65 -9.08 2.85
C THR A 153 11.85 -10.20 1.82
N PRO A 154 12.99 -10.91 1.76
CA PRO A 154 13.13 -12.08 0.89
C PRO A 154 12.06 -13.15 1.13
N SER A 155 11.67 -13.36 2.40
CA SER A 155 10.77 -14.45 2.77
C SER A 155 9.29 -14.08 2.74
N VAL A 156 8.91 -12.87 3.17
CA VAL A 156 7.50 -12.52 3.41
C VAL A 156 7.19 -11.03 3.20
N PHE A 157 5.91 -10.71 3.13
CA PHE A 157 5.35 -9.40 3.39
C PHE A 157 5.04 -9.23 4.89
N HIS A 158 5.42 -8.07 5.43
CA HIS A 158 4.98 -7.59 6.73
C HIS A 158 4.89 -6.07 6.69
N GLY A 159 4.63 -5.39 7.80
CA GLY A 159 4.57 -3.94 7.77
C GLY A 159 4.07 -3.30 9.05
N LEU A 160 3.66 -2.05 8.91
CA LEU A 160 3.05 -1.24 9.94
C LEU A 160 1.73 -0.66 9.43
N VAL A 161 0.75 -0.59 10.32
CA VAL A 161 -0.38 0.31 10.17
C VAL A 161 -0.26 1.36 11.27
N VAL A 162 -0.35 2.63 10.87
CA VAL A 162 -0.13 3.77 11.76
C VAL A 162 -1.32 4.70 11.68
N GLU A 163 -1.96 4.95 12.81
CA GLU A 163 -3.16 5.78 12.92
C GLU A 163 -2.88 6.96 13.83
N ALA A 164 -3.14 8.18 13.32
CA ALA A 164 -3.14 9.36 14.16
C ALA A 164 -4.40 9.31 15.03
N ALA A 165 -4.24 9.34 16.35
CA ALA A 165 -5.36 9.45 17.25
C ALA A 165 -5.82 10.90 17.32
N ASP A 166 -7.13 11.12 17.32
CA ASP A 166 -7.69 12.43 17.67
C ASP A 166 -7.31 12.75 19.12
N ALA A 167 -6.90 14.00 19.37
CA ALA A 167 -6.53 14.46 20.71
C ALA A 167 -7.79 14.59 21.58
N GLU A 168 -8.29 13.48 22.12
CA GLU A 168 -9.20 13.53 23.25
C GLU A 168 -8.38 13.82 24.52
N ASP A 169 -8.51 15.06 25.01
CA ASP A 169 -8.16 15.55 26.36
C ASP A 169 -6.71 15.39 26.86
N THR A 170 -5.77 14.98 26.00
CA THR A 170 -4.33 14.98 26.30
C THR A 170 -3.60 15.95 25.37
N ASN A 171 -2.74 16.79 25.95
CA ASN A 171 -2.08 17.91 25.27
C ASN A 171 -0.95 17.47 24.31
N GLU A 172 -0.92 16.20 23.89
CA GLU A 172 0.08 15.64 22.98
C GLU A 172 -0.59 14.78 21.91
N PRO A 173 -0.21 14.92 20.63
CA PRO A 173 -0.72 14.09 19.56
C PRO A 173 -0.28 12.63 19.77
N ALA A 174 -1.24 11.73 19.94
CA ALA A 174 -1.00 10.31 20.11
C ALA A 174 -1.09 9.58 18.76
N VAL A 175 -0.31 8.51 18.61
CA VAL A 175 -0.32 7.65 17.41
C VAL A 175 -0.44 6.20 17.86
N MET A 176 -1.35 5.46 17.25
CA MET A 176 -1.45 4.01 17.41
C MET A 176 -0.66 3.33 16.30
N ILE A 177 0.14 2.32 16.66
CA ILE A 177 0.99 1.58 15.72
C ILE A 177 0.70 0.10 15.91
N ALA A 178 0.31 -0.55 14.83
CA ALA A 178 0.13 -2.00 14.78
C ALA A 178 1.13 -2.62 13.79
N ARG A 179 1.67 -3.79 14.12
CA ARG A 179 2.46 -4.58 13.17
C ARG A 179 1.52 -5.48 12.40
N ILE A 180 1.75 -5.61 11.10
CA ILE A 180 1.01 -6.52 10.23
C ILE A 180 1.96 -7.58 9.67
N SER A 181 1.50 -8.83 9.58
CA SER A 181 2.24 -9.95 9.00
C SER A 181 1.32 -10.86 8.20
N GLU A 182 1.86 -11.56 7.19
CA GLU A 182 1.09 -12.54 6.41
C GLU A 182 0.35 -13.56 7.29
N GLU A 183 -0.90 -13.86 6.93
CA GLU A 183 -1.64 -14.99 7.50
C GLU A 183 -1.08 -16.30 6.97
N GLU A 184 -0.84 -17.28 7.85
CA GLU A 184 -0.56 -18.66 7.42
C GLU A 184 -1.76 -19.19 6.61
N ALA A 185 -1.46 -19.78 5.44
CA ALA A 185 -2.45 -20.21 4.45
C ALA A 185 -3.23 -21.47 4.87
#